data_AF-A0A2V8QZW7-F1
#
_entry.id   AF-A0A2V8QZW7-F1
#
_cell.length_a   1.000
_cell.length_b   1.000
_cell.length_c   1.000
_cell.angle_alpha   90.00
_cell.angle_beta   90.00
_cell.angle_gamma   90.00
#
_symmetry.space_group_name_H-M   'P 1'
#
loop_
_entity.id
_entity.type
_entity.pdbx_description
1 polymer ?
#
loop_
_entity_poly.entity_id
_entity_poly.type
_entity_poly.pdbx_seq_one_letter_code
_entity_poly.pdbx_strand_id
1 'polypeptide(L)'
;MARTKKWTLMFYFASDNPLAPGIVSQLKSIKQAGFHPEANVIARFVPEAESAAAQIYDVNIFKKLRAGGQCKIGVTANDPYVPNLVSDRLWGEQGKELIRESLNKNGYAGKRINFDPPVPSPKMSREKNPEQALSNFLQFCRESYPARRYMLFILGHGLVVGNDVFLFDEHAKQHSLSLGALGRVLRRFKRGLVEQKAKFDLVSFHSCSMSGLEVAYELRGTADYMLASQGPAFVGSWPYRQILVRVFNDLVRRRKKVKETLKKIFYYCLHNSYDFQLAGYSFDVSLCDLNKVREIEAPLQELSAALIKGLTDPEDPLARERILLAHWDAQSFWEENYTDLYDFCFCLKRRCESVEPASEKTRATFEAMREACGEVIGALESGDDKLIIRSGFTGPAYQYSHGLSVFFPWCEPVNRRFWPREYADYKFNETSWPKFLNQYFENTMRFSRGSERHPGERLEPRTGLDEILLDAPIRVSNGDGQLGAGGANEMLGKAGGNDPMGKAGGNDPAGDDCGCPSIKNYPPFTSAPGGRERGPGKPTPARVSYRKEKRS
;
A
#
# COMPACT_ATOMS: atom_id res chain seq x y z
N MET A 1 0.00 34.30 -17.61
CA MET A 1 -0.14 33.24 -16.58
C MET A 1 -1.42 32.46 -16.83
N ALA A 2 -1.39 31.13 -16.69
CA ALA A 2 -2.60 30.31 -16.80
C ALA A 2 -3.63 30.71 -15.72
N ARG A 3 -4.92 30.70 -16.07
CA ARG A 3 -6.00 31.06 -15.14
C ARG A 3 -6.12 30.00 -14.04
N THR A 4 -6.05 30.43 -12.78
CA THR A 4 -6.29 29.54 -11.62
C THR A 4 -7.72 29.00 -11.63
N LYS A 5 -7.86 27.66 -11.70
CA LYS A 5 -9.15 26.96 -11.66
C LYS A 5 -9.56 26.55 -10.24
N LYS A 6 -10.74 25.93 -10.09
CA LYS A 6 -11.18 25.40 -8.79
C LYS A 6 -10.49 24.08 -8.44
N TRP A 7 -10.37 23.18 -9.41
CA TRP A 7 -9.77 21.85 -9.21
C TRP A 7 -8.69 21.57 -10.25
N THR A 8 -7.63 20.89 -9.80
CA THR A 8 -6.73 20.11 -10.65
C THR A 8 -6.74 18.66 -10.15
N LEU A 9 -7.23 17.76 -11.00
CA LEU A 9 -7.28 16.32 -10.75
C LEU A 9 -6.16 15.66 -11.54
N MET A 10 -5.25 15.01 -10.83
CA MET A 10 -4.01 14.44 -11.37
C MET A 10 -4.10 12.92 -11.30
N PHE A 11 -3.89 12.25 -12.43
CA PHE A 11 -3.91 10.79 -12.55
C PHE A 11 -2.50 10.34 -12.95
N TYR A 12 -1.77 9.77 -12.00
CA TYR A 12 -0.42 9.26 -12.21
C TYR A 12 -0.49 7.74 -12.35
N PHE A 13 -0.30 7.24 -13.57
CA PHE A 13 -0.26 5.81 -13.83
C PHE A 13 1.20 5.36 -13.99
N ALA A 14 1.66 4.54 -13.05
CA ALA A 14 2.93 3.80 -13.12
C ALA A 14 2.65 2.49 -13.86
N SER A 15 2.69 2.59 -15.19
CA SER A 15 2.17 1.57 -16.11
C SER A 15 3.22 0.93 -17.00
N ASP A 16 4.51 1.14 -16.73
CA ASP A 16 5.60 0.42 -17.41
C ASP A 16 5.79 -0.95 -16.77
N ASN A 17 4.74 -1.78 -16.92
CA ASN A 17 4.56 -3.11 -16.33
C ASN A 17 3.28 -3.76 -16.95
N PRO A 18 2.96 -5.03 -16.64
CA PRO A 18 1.81 -5.74 -17.21
C PRO A 18 0.42 -5.12 -16.95
N LEU A 19 0.30 -4.10 -16.09
CA LEU A 19 -0.96 -3.38 -15.87
C LEU A 19 -1.31 -2.43 -17.03
N ALA A 20 -0.36 -2.12 -17.93
CA ALA A 20 -0.52 -1.12 -18.99
C ALA A 20 -1.79 -1.29 -19.84
N PRO A 21 -2.13 -2.50 -20.32
CA PRO A 21 -3.36 -2.71 -21.11
C PRO A 21 -4.63 -2.40 -20.31
N GLY A 22 -4.68 -2.81 -19.03
CA GLY A 22 -5.80 -2.52 -18.13
C GLY A 22 -5.99 -1.02 -17.91
N ILE A 23 -4.89 -0.27 -17.79
CA ILE A 23 -4.89 1.18 -17.54
C ILE A 23 -5.45 1.98 -18.73
N VAL A 24 -5.34 1.48 -19.97
CA VAL A 24 -5.96 2.12 -21.15
C VAL A 24 -7.48 2.24 -20.98
N SER A 25 -8.14 1.25 -20.36
CA SER A 25 -9.57 1.32 -20.06
C SER A 25 -9.90 2.43 -19.05
N GLN A 26 -9.02 2.66 -18.09
CA GLN A 26 -9.15 3.72 -17.08
C GLN A 26 -9.00 5.11 -17.70
N LEU A 27 -8.01 5.31 -18.59
CA LEU A 27 -7.88 6.55 -19.36
C LEU A 27 -9.13 6.86 -20.18
N LYS A 28 -9.72 5.85 -20.83
CA LYS A 28 -10.97 6.01 -21.58
C LYS A 28 -12.12 6.41 -20.67
N SER A 29 -12.23 5.80 -19.49
CA SER A 29 -13.24 6.14 -18.48
C SER A 29 -13.10 7.58 -17.98
N ILE A 30 -11.87 8.05 -17.74
CA ILE A 30 -11.59 9.45 -17.40
C ILE A 30 -12.08 10.38 -18.51
N LYS A 31 -11.79 10.07 -19.79
CA LYS A 31 -12.27 10.86 -20.92
C LYS A 31 -13.80 10.87 -21.05
N GLN A 32 -14.45 9.74 -20.80
CA GLN A 32 -15.91 9.60 -20.84
C GLN A 32 -16.64 10.38 -19.74
N ALA A 33 -15.95 10.78 -18.66
CA ALA A 33 -16.53 11.67 -17.65
C ALA A 33 -16.92 13.04 -18.21
N GLY A 34 -16.35 13.44 -19.36
CA GLY A 34 -16.51 14.75 -19.95
C GLY A 34 -15.58 15.77 -19.28
N PHE A 35 -16.04 17.00 -19.12
CA PHE A 35 -15.23 18.08 -18.56
C PHE A 35 -16.08 19.20 -17.94
N HIS A 36 -15.44 19.96 -17.06
CA HIS A 36 -15.96 21.20 -16.50
C HIS A 36 -14.91 22.32 -16.70
N PRO A 37 -15.29 23.55 -17.08
CA PRO A 37 -14.34 24.65 -17.36
C PRO A 37 -13.46 25.03 -16.15
N GLU A 38 -13.98 24.84 -14.93
CA GLU A 38 -13.27 25.09 -13.67
C GLU A 38 -12.46 23.88 -13.13
N ALA A 39 -12.26 22.85 -13.95
CA ALA A 39 -11.44 21.68 -13.60
C ALA A 39 -10.32 21.44 -14.64
N ASN A 40 -9.11 21.18 -14.15
CA ASN A 40 -8.04 20.55 -14.92
C ASN A 40 -8.05 19.05 -14.65
N VAL A 41 -7.86 18.23 -15.68
CA VAL A 41 -7.82 16.77 -15.59
C VAL A 41 -6.62 16.31 -16.38
N ILE A 42 -5.56 15.94 -15.68
CA ILE A 42 -4.26 15.62 -16.29
C ILE A 42 -3.91 14.18 -15.96
N ALA A 43 -3.55 13.41 -16.98
CA ALA A 43 -3.16 12.02 -16.82
C ALA A 43 -1.74 11.77 -17.36
N ARG A 44 -0.95 10.96 -16.67
CA ARG A 44 0.31 10.39 -17.14
C ARG A 44 0.14 8.88 -17.35
N PHE A 45 0.68 8.37 -18.45
CA PHE A 45 0.71 6.95 -18.80
C PHE A 45 2.04 6.60 -19.47
N VAL A 46 2.61 5.45 -19.13
CA VAL A 46 3.82 4.90 -19.78
C VAL A 46 3.44 3.59 -20.45
N PRO A 47 3.59 3.44 -21.78
CA PRO A 47 3.42 2.14 -22.42
C PRO A 47 4.48 1.15 -21.93
N GLU A 48 4.10 -0.12 -21.77
CA GLU A 48 5.01 -1.24 -21.48
C GLU A 48 5.88 -1.54 -22.70
N ALA A 49 6.98 -0.82 -22.83
CA ALA A 49 8.01 -1.04 -23.84
C ALA A 49 9.28 -0.28 -23.47
N GLU A 50 10.43 -0.93 -23.62
CA GLU A 50 11.73 -0.43 -23.16
C GLU A 50 12.09 0.99 -23.66
N SER A 51 11.67 1.36 -24.87
CA SER A 51 11.94 2.67 -25.47
C SER A 51 10.75 3.64 -25.41
N ALA A 52 9.63 3.23 -24.80
CA ALA A 52 8.43 4.04 -24.78
C ALA A 52 8.59 5.25 -23.86
N ALA A 53 8.16 6.40 -24.38
CA ALA A 53 8.14 7.64 -23.64
C ALA A 53 6.83 7.76 -22.85
N ALA A 54 6.92 8.30 -21.63
CA ALA A 54 5.76 8.67 -20.86
C ALA A 54 4.91 9.70 -21.64
N GLN A 55 3.61 9.44 -21.68
CA GLN A 55 2.61 10.26 -22.34
C GLN A 55 1.83 11.05 -21.30
N ILE A 56 1.63 12.34 -21.55
CA ILE A 56 0.83 13.22 -20.70
C ILE A 56 -0.36 13.71 -21.49
N TYR A 57 -1.54 13.70 -20.88
CA TYR A 57 -2.80 14.10 -21.49
C TYR A 57 -3.43 15.27 -20.73
N ASP A 58 -3.86 16.33 -21.44
CA ASP A 58 -4.89 17.26 -20.95
C ASP A 58 -6.24 16.74 -21.44
N VAL A 59 -6.91 15.99 -20.57
CA VAL A 59 -8.06 15.19 -20.98
C VAL A 59 -9.21 16.09 -21.44
N ASN A 60 -9.79 15.76 -22.59
CA ASN A 60 -10.84 16.51 -23.27
C ASN A 60 -10.43 17.94 -23.73
N ILE A 61 -9.14 18.24 -23.93
CA ILE A 61 -8.66 19.58 -24.34
C ILE A 61 -9.43 20.17 -25.53
N PHE A 62 -9.61 19.42 -26.62
CA PHE A 62 -10.34 19.93 -27.78
C PHE A 62 -11.84 20.12 -27.51
N LYS A 63 -12.45 19.23 -26.71
CA LYS A 63 -13.86 19.39 -26.33
C LYS A 63 -14.06 20.65 -25.48
N LYS A 64 -13.12 20.95 -24.57
CA LYS A 64 -13.11 22.18 -23.76
C LYS A 64 -13.01 23.43 -24.64
N LEU A 65 -12.11 23.42 -25.62
CA LEU A 65 -11.92 24.55 -26.54
C LEU A 65 -13.17 24.83 -27.39
N ARG A 66 -13.85 23.77 -27.86
CA ARG A 66 -15.09 23.90 -28.67
C ARG A 66 -16.29 24.38 -27.86
N ALA A 67 -16.35 24.06 -26.58
CA ALA A 67 -17.51 24.35 -25.75
C ALA A 67 -17.63 25.80 -25.27
N GLY A 68 -16.64 26.67 -25.55
CA GLY A 68 -16.73 28.09 -25.27
C GLY A 68 -17.00 28.43 -23.79
N GLY A 69 -16.50 27.60 -22.86
CA GLY A 69 -16.72 27.77 -21.43
C GLY A 69 -17.94 27.04 -20.85
N GLN A 70 -18.74 26.34 -21.66
CA GLN A 70 -19.78 25.44 -21.17
C GLN A 70 -19.18 24.14 -20.64
N CYS A 71 -19.83 23.50 -19.67
CA CYS A 71 -19.46 22.14 -19.24
C CYS A 71 -20.21 21.07 -20.06
N LYS A 72 -19.58 19.92 -20.27
CA LYS A 72 -20.22 18.73 -20.84
C LYS A 72 -19.86 17.54 -19.96
N ILE A 73 -20.81 17.04 -19.19
CA ILE A 73 -20.58 15.98 -18.19
C ILE A 73 -21.18 14.68 -18.73
N GLY A 74 -20.39 13.61 -18.74
CA GLY A 74 -20.78 12.29 -19.26
C GLY A 74 -20.74 12.18 -20.80
N VAL A 75 -21.20 11.02 -21.28
CA VAL A 75 -21.37 10.72 -22.72
C VAL A 75 -22.74 11.23 -23.16
N THR A 76 -22.80 11.89 -24.31
CA THR A 76 -24.07 12.39 -24.88
C THR A 76 -24.45 11.59 -26.13
N ALA A 77 -25.73 11.62 -26.52
CA ALA A 77 -26.25 10.95 -27.72
C ALA A 77 -25.48 11.30 -29.02
N ASN A 78 -24.80 12.45 -29.05
CA ASN A 78 -24.01 12.93 -30.20
C ASN A 78 -22.54 12.49 -30.17
N ASP A 79 -22.11 11.58 -29.29
CA ASP A 79 -20.77 10.98 -29.31
C ASP A 79 -20.84 9.57 -29.95
N PRO A 80 -20.71 9.44 -31.30
CA PRO A 80 -20.99 8.18 -32.01
C PRO A 80 -19.92 7.09 -31.86
N TYR A 81 -18.75 7.41 -31.30
CA TYR A 81 -17.60 6.49 -31.21
C TYR A 81 -17.01 6.42 -29.81
N VAL A 82 -16.34 5.29 -29.52
CA VAL A 82 -15.52 5.13 -28.31
C VAL A 82 -14.42 6.21 -28.29
N PRO A 83 -14.31 7.03 -27.23
CA PRO A 83 -13.33 8.10 -27.18
C PRO A 83 -11.89 7.56 -27.23
N ASN A 84 -11.07 8.10 -28.15
CA ASN A 84 -9.62 7.91 -28.14
C ASN A 84 -8.92 9.06 -27.36
N LEU A 85 -7.73 8.82 -26.82
CA LEU A 85 -6.93 9.84 -26.10
C LEU A 85 -5.81 10.46 -26.96
N VAL A 86 -5.62 10.01 -28.20
CA VAL A 86 -4.56 10.52 -29.10
C VAL A 86 -4.66 12.03 -29.25
N SER A 87 -5.89 12.54 -29.36
CA SER A 87 -6.18 13.97 -29.44
C SER A 87 -5.83 14.76 -28.17
N ASP A 88 -5.78 14.10 -27.01
CA ASP A 88 -5.60 14.78 -25.72
C ASP A 88 -4.14 14.78 -25.28
N ARG A 89 -3.27 14.07 -26.00
CA ARG A 89 -1.85 13.98 -25.70
C ARG A 89 -1.16 15.33 -25.93
N LEU A 90 -0.23 15.65 -25.04
CA LEU A 90 0.65 16.81 -25.15
C LEU A 90 1.89 16.43 -25.96
N TRP A 91 1.93 16.81 -27.24
CA TRP A 91 2.90 16.33 -28.24
C TRP A 91 4.22 17.12 -28.32
N GLY A 92 4.61 17.85 -27.27
CA GLY A 92 5.76 18.75 -27.36
C GLY A 92 5.49 19.98 -28.23
N GLU A 93 6.52 20.82 -28.43
CA GLU A 93 6.40 22.04 -29.25
C GLU A 93 6.10 21.73 -30.73
N GLN A 94 6.79 20.74 -31.32
CA GLN A 94 6.58 20.37 -32.72
C GLN A 94 5.15 19.87 -32.98
N GLY A 95 4.65 18.95 -32.16
CA GLY A 95 3.29 18.45 -32.33
C GLY A 95 2.22 19.50 -32.01
N LYS A 96 2.50 20.40 -31.06
CA LYS A 96 1.64 21.54 -30.76
C LYS A 96 1.49 22.48 -31.97
N GLU A 97 2.58 22.79 -32.67
CA GLU A 97 2.52 23.64 -33.87
C GLU A 97 1.80 22.93 -35.02
N LEU A 98 2.08 21.64 -35.25
CA LEU A 98 1.37 20.84 -36.26
C LEU A 98 -0.14 20.81 -36.03
N ILE A 99 -0.58 20.64 -34.78
CA ILE A 99 -1.99 20.67 -34.41
C ILE A 99 -2.57 22.07 -34.64
N ARG A 100 -1.85 23.12 -34.23
CA ARG A 100 -2.28 24.51 -34.40
C ARG A 100 -2.47 24.85 -35.88
N GLU A 101 -1.51 24.49 -36.72
CA GLU A 101 -1.61 24.65 -38.17
C GLU A 101 -2.82 23.88 -38.74
N SER A 102 -3.00 22.63 -38.33
CA SER A 102 -4.12 21.81 -38.80
C SER A 102 -5.49 22.40 -38.40
N LEU A 103 -5.61 22.92 -37.17
CA LEU A 103 -6.79 23.63 -36.71
C LEU A 103 -7.04 24.94 -37.47
N ASN A 104 -5.98 25.65 -37.87
CA ASN A 104 -6.09 26.88 -38.64
C ASN A 104 -6.43 26.62 -40.12
N LYS A 105 -5.84 25.58 -40.73
CA LYS A 105 -6.09 25.16 -42.13
C LYS A 105 -7.48 24.57 -42.30
N ASN A 106 -7.94 23.76 -41.34
CA ASN A 106 -9.23 23.05 -41.39
C ASN A 106 -10.26 23.66 -40.43
N GLY A 107 -10.18 24.97 -40.18
CA GLY A 107 -10.97 25.67 -39.15
C GLY A 107 -12.45 25.27 -39.14
N TYR A 108 -12.85 24.53 -38.11
CA TYR A 108 -14.23 24.09 -37.92
C TYR A 108 -15.11 25.30 -37.58
N ALA A 109 -16.06 25.61 -38.48
CA ALA A 109 -17.02 26.72 -38.40
C ALA A 109 -16.43 28.15 -38.45
N GLY A 110 -15.27 28.34 -39.10
CA GLY A 110 -14.75 29.68 -39.42
C GLY A 110 -14.24 30.51 -38.24
N LYS A 111 -14.06 29.92 -37.06
CA LYS A 111 -13.50 30.59 -35.87
C LYS A 111 -12.05 30.19 -35.62
N ARG A 112 -11.18 31.18 -35.40
CA ARG A 112 -9.78 30.96 -34.98
C ARG A 112 -9.76 30.35 -33.57
N ILE A 113 -9.33 29.10 -33.45
CA ILE A 113 -9.21 28.40 -32.16
C ILE A 113 -7.82 28.71 -31.57
N ASN A 114 -7.78 29.33 -30.39
CA ASN A 114 -6.52 29.55 -29.68
C ASN A 114 -6.07 28.24 -28.99
N PHE A 115 -5.33 27.41 -29.73
CA PHE A 115 -4.71 26.18 -29.20
C PHE A 115 -3.29 26.46 -28.72
N ASP A 116 -3.13 26.54 -27.40
CA ASP A 116 -1.84 26.77 -26.75
C ASP A 116 -1.71 25.97 -25.45
N PRO A 117 -1.69 24.63 -25.51
CA PRO A 117 -1.49 23.83 -24.31
C PRO A 117 -0.06 24.01 -23.74
N PRO A 118 0.09 23.79 -22.42
CA PRO A 118 1.40 23.60 -21.81
C PRO A 118 2.16 22.43 -22.44
N VAL A 119 3.49 22.57 -22.54
CA VAL A 119 4.37 21.55 -23.13
C VAL A 119 5.17 20.85 -22.03
N PRO A 120 5.01 19.53 -21.87
CA PRO A 120 5.86 18.74 -20.98
C PRO A 120 7.32 18.83 -21.39
N SER A 121 8.22 18.90 -20.41
CA SER A 121 9.65 18.88 -20.73
C SER A 121 10.09 17.51 -21.26
N PRO A 122 11.12 17.43 -22.11
CA PRO A 122 11.65 16.14 -22.59
C PRO A 122 12.05 15.20 -21.45
N LYS A 123 12.53 15.75 -20.32
CA LYS A 123 12.88 14.98 -19.12
C LYS A 123 11.68 14.20 -18.58
N MET A 124 10.49 14.80 -18.55
CA MET A 124 9.27 14.12 -18.08
C MET A 124 8.89 12.89 -18.89
N SER A 125 9.22 12.90 -20.18
CA SER A 125 8.87 11.81 -21.11
C SER A 125 9.87 10.65 -21.05
N ARG A 126 11.12 10.91 -20.66
CA ARG A 126 12.22 9.92 -20.63
C ARG A 126 12.60 9.47 -19.23
N GLU A 127 12.12 10.16 -18.19
CA GLU A 127 12.43 9.81 -16.81
C GLU A 127 11.76 8.50 -16.43
N LYS A 128 12.59 7.52 -16.07
CA LYS A 128 12.17 6.20 -15.62
C LYS A 128 12.28 6.02 -14.12
N ASN A 129 13.09 6.84 -13.42
CA ASN A 129 13.15 6.74 -11.96
C ASN A 129 11.78 7.13 -11.35
N PRO A 130 11.12 6.26 -10.58
CA PRO A 130 9.77 6.53 -10.07
C PRO A 130 9.66 7.80 -9.20
N GLU A 131 10.67 8.08 -8.36
CA GLU A 131 10.69 9.27 -7.50
C GLU A 131 10.73 10.55 -8.35
N GLN A 132 11.65 10.60 -9.31
CA GLN A 132 11.82 11.76 -10.17
C GLN A 132 10.66 11.91 -11.16
N ALA A 133 10.11 10.81 -11.69
CA ALA A 133 8.96 10.82 -12.59
C ALA A 133 7.70 11.38 -11.90
N LEU A 134 7.40 10.93 -10.68
CA LEU A 134 6.28 11.45 -9.89
C LEU A 134 6.49 12.93 -9.53
N SER A 135 7.68 13.28 -9.04
CA SER A 135 8.04 14.66 -8.68
C SER A 135 7.88 15.61 -9.88
N ASN A 136 8.41 15.22 -11.04
CA ASN A 136 8.31 16.00 -12.28
C ASN A 136 6.84 16.19 -12.71
N PHE A 137 6.03 15.13 -12.66
CA PHE A 137 4.61 15.20 -13.02
C PHE A 137 3.82 16.16 -12.12
N LEU A 138 4.02 16.06 -10.81
CA LEU A 138 3.36 16.94 -9.84
C LEU A 138 3.79 18.39 -10.02
N GLN A 139 5.08 18.63 -10.23
CA GLN A 139 5.60 19.97 -10.49
C GLN A 139 4.98 20.58 -11.75
N PHE A 140 4.95 19.82 -12.85
CA PHE A 140 4.32 20.25 -14.10
C PHE A 140 2.84 20.58 -13.91
N CYS A 141 2.09 19.74 -13.20
CA CYS A 141 0.68 19.99 -12.92
C CYS A 141 0.46 21.28 -12.12
N ARG A 142 1.27 21.51 -11.08
CA ARG A 142 1.18 22.73 -10.25
C ARG A 142 1.47 24.00 -11.04
N GLU A 143 2.49 23.98 -11.89
CA GLU A 143 2.98 25.16 -12.62
C GLU A 143 2.12 25.46 -13.84
N SER A 144 1.72 24.43 -14.58
CA SER A 144 0.98 24.56 -15.84
C SER A 144 -0.54 24.60 -15.66
N TYR A 145 -1.05 24.00 -14.59
CA TYR A 145 -2.48 23.85 -14.32
C TYR A 145 -2.83 24.32 -12.90
N PRO A 146 -2.60 25.61 -12.57
CA PRO A 146 -2.86 26.13 -11.23
C PRO A 146 -4.34 26.01 -10.86
N ALA A 147 -4.61 25.54 -9.64
CA ALA A 147 -5.96 25.48 -9.07
C ALA A 147 -5.95 25.79 -7.57
N ARG A 148 -7.15 26.04 -7.02
CA ARG A 148 -7.31 26.23 -5.57
C ARG A 148 -7.24 24.92 -4.79
N ARG A 149 -7.53 23.80 -5.43
CA ARG A 149 -7.62 22.47 -4.82
C ARG A 149 -7.07 21.39 -5.76
N TYR A 150 -6.38 20.41 -5.17
CA TYR A 150 -5.73 19.32 -5.90
C TYR A 150 -6.16 17.97 -5.35
N MET A 151 -6.38 17.01 -6.26
CA MET A 151 -6.48 15.59 -5.95
C MET A 151 -5.48 14.82 -6.79
N LEU A 152 -4.83 13.82 -6.20
CA LEU A 152 -3.91 12.91 -6.85
C LEU A 152 -4.44 11.48 -6.77
N PHE A 153 -4.56 10.81 -7.90
CA PHE A 153 -4.86 9.39 -8.00
C PHE A 153 -3.64 8.69 -8.57
N ILE A 154 -3.10 7.74 -7.83
CA ILE A 154 -1.93 6.96 -8.21
C ILE A 154 -2.38 5.53 -8.48
N LEU A 155 -2.08 5.01 -9.67
CA LEU A 155 -2.34 3.62 -10.04
C LEU A 155 -1.03 2.95 -10.45
N GLY A 156 -0.73 1.81 -9.84
CA GLY A 156 0.42 0.96 -10.12
C GLY A 156 0.51 -0.16 -9.09
N HIS A 157 1.57 -0.96 -9.12
CA HIS A 157 1.82 -1.96 -8.07
C HIS A 157 1.87 -1.32 -6.68
N GLY A 158 1.33 -2.06 -5.70
CA GLY A 158 1.30 -1.72 -4.29
C GLY A 158 2.39 -2.42 -3.48
N LEU A 159 2.34 -2.34 -2.14
CA LEU A 159 3.35 -2.87 -1.18
C LEU A 159 4.58 -1.96 -0.99
N VAL A 160 4.39 -0.85 -0.28
CA VAL A 160 5.47 0.12 0.02
C VAL A 160 6.25 -0.21 1.30
N VAL A 161 5.77 -1.15 2.12
CA VAL A 161 6.47 -1.62 3.34
C VAL A 161 6.82 -3.10 3.14
N GLY A 162 7.96 -3.55 3.65
CA GLY A 162 8.37 -4.96 3.58
C GLY A 162 8.98 -5.42 2.26
N ASN A 163 8.45 -4.99 1.12
CA ASN A 163 8.85 -5.50 -0.21
C ASN A 163 9.20 -4.41 -1.25
N ASP A 164 8.97 -3.12 -0.94
CA ASP A 164 9.35 -1.96 -1.78
C ASP A 164 8.96 -2.15 -3.28
N VAL A 165 7.72 -2.55 -3.59
CA VAL A 165 7.24 -2.75 -4.99
C VAL A 165 6.36 -1.58 -5.46
N PHE A 166 6.20 -0.54 -4.63
CA PHE A 166 5.33 0.58 -4.94
C PHE A 166 5.80 1.37 -6.18
N LEU A 167 4.90 1.55 -7.16
CA LEU A 167 5.18 2.17 -8.46
C LEU A 167 6.30 1.50 -9.24
N PHE A 168 6.31 0.16 -9.23
CA PHE A 168 7.21 -0.65 -10.02
C PHE A 168 7.25 -0.23 -11.50
N ASP A 169 8.44 0.06 -11.99
CA ASP A 169 8.79 0.42 -13.37
C ASP A 169 9.83 -0.60 -13.86
N GLU A 170 9.41 -1.48 -14.76
CA GLU A 170 10.19 -2.63 -15.21
C GLU A 170 11.51 -2.20 -15.87
N HIS A 171 11.53 -1.04 -16.51
CA HIS A 171 12.67 -0.58 -17.29
C HIS A 171 13.48 0.53 -16.59
N ALA A 172 13.21 0.82 -15.32
CA ALA A 172 13.98 1.75 -14.50
C ALA A 172 15.22 1.10 -13.86
N LYS A 173 16.26 1.90 -13.56
CA LYS A 173 17.43 1.39 -12.78
C LYS A 173 17.10 1.13 -11.31
N GLN A 174 16.19 1.95 -10.77
CA GLN A 174 15.58 1.74 -9.47
C GLN A 174 14.11 1.50 -9.76
N HIS A 175 13.70 0.25 -9.64
CA HIS A 175 12.39 -0.20 -10.12
C HIS A 175 11.23 0.36 -9.31
N SER A 176 11.42 0.69 -8.03
CA SER A 176 10.32 1.07 -7.15
C SER A 176 10.59 2.34 -6.33
N LEU A 177 9.51 2.93 -5.84
CA LEU A 177 9.50 4.08 -4.95
C LEU A 177 9.36 3.65 -3.49
N SER A 178 10.37 3.96 -2.66
CA SER A 178 10.27 3.70 -1.21
C SER A 178 9.31 4.66 -0.51
N LEU A 179 8.82 4.27 0.67
CA LEU A 179 7.88 5.07 1.46
C LEU A 179 8.45 6.46 1.81
N GLY A 180 9.70 6.53 2.25
CA GLY A 180 10.36 7.79 2.56
C GLY A 180 10.50 8.72 1.34
N ALA A 181 10.75 8.15 0.15
CA ALA A 181 10.80 8.90 -1.10
C ALA A 181 9.43 9.48 -1.49
N LEU A 182 8.38 8.67 -1.40
CA LEU A 182 7.00 9.12 -1.58
C LEU A 182 6.67 10.29 -0.65
N GLY A 183 6.98 10.16 0.63
CA GLY A 183 6.78 11.20 1.63
C GLY A 183 7.51 12.50 1.27
N ARG A 184 8.77 12.43 0.83
CA ARG A 184 9.55 13.61 0.40
C ARG A 184 8.91 14.30 -0.81
N VAL A 185 8.52 13.54 -1.83
CA VAL A 185 7.91 14.08 -3.05
C VAL A 185 6.60 14.81 -2.73
N LEU A 186 5.71 14.20 -1.94
CA LEU A 186 4.42 14.81 -1.60
C LEU A 186 4.56 16.01 -0.65
N ARG A 187 5.51 15.99 0.30
CA ARG A 187 5.84 17.17 1.12
C ARG A 187 6.33 18.35 0.28
N ARG A 188 7.23 18.08 -0.68
CA ARG A 188 7.73 19.11 -1.61
C ARG A 188 6.59 19.69 -2.43
N PHE A 189 5.69 18.86 -2.93
CA PHE A 189 4.51 19.31 -3.66
C PHE A 189 3.59 20.18 -2.80
N LYS A 190 3.24 19.73 -1.57
CA LYS A 190 2.41 20.50 -0.63
C LYS A 190 3.02 21.86 -0.30
N ARG A 191 4.33 21.94 -0.05
CA ARG A 191 5.02 23.22 0.20
C ARG A 191 4.81 24.20 -0.96
N GLY A 192 5.00 23.73 -2.20
CA GLY A 192 4.76 24.54 -3.38
C GLY A 192 3.30 24.97 -3.58
N LEU A 193 2.34 24.28 -2.97
CA LEU A 193 0.92 24.66 -2.98
C LEU A 193 0.57 25.67 -1.89
N VAL A 194 1.24 25.62 -0.73
CA VAL A 194 1.08 26.61 0.34
C VAL A 194 1.47 28.01 -0.18
N GLU A 195 2.57 28.10 -0.93
CA GLU A 195 3.01 29.33 -1.62
C GLU A 195 1.92 29.89 -2.55
N GLN A 196 1.10 29.03 -3.16
CA GLN A 196 0.01 29.39 -4.06
C GLN A 196 -1.34 29.57 -3.36
N LYS A 197 -1.39 29.48 -2.02
CA LYS A 197 -2.64 29.47 -1.21
C LYS A 197 -3.63 28.39 -1.68
N ALA A 198 -3.12 27.25 -2.14
CA ALA A 198 -3.90 26.13 -2.62
C ALA A 198 -3.90 24.96 -1.62
N LYS A 199 -4.90 24.07 -1.74
CA LYS A 199 -5.03 22.88 -0.90
C LYS A 199 -4.73 21.60 -1.67
N PHE A 200 -4.05 20.67 -1.01
CA PHE A 200 -3.93 19.29 -1.46
C PHE A 200 -4.92 18.45 -0.65
N ASP A 201 -6.10 18.23 -1.23
CA ASP A 201 -7.22 17.64 -0.48
C ASP A 201 -7.10 16.13 -0.40
N LEU A 202 -6.79 15.43 -1.49
CA LEU A 202 -6.79 13.96 -1.53
C LEU A 202 -5.53 13.42 -2.21
N VAL A 203 -4.89 12.45 -1.57
CA VAL A 203 -4.06 11.44 -2.24
C VAL A 203 -4.79 10.11 -2.22
N SER A 204 -4.97 9.49 -3.38
CA SER A 204 -5.65 8.21 -3.52
C SER A 204 -4.70 7.19 -4.12
N PHE A 205 -4.56 6.06 -3.45
CA PHE A 205 -3.76 4.94 -3.88
C PHE A 205 -4.68 3.85 -4.44
N HIS A 206 -4.72 3.77 -5.76
CA HIS A 206 -5.27 2.66 -6.51
C HIS A 206 -4.16 1.62 -6.70
N SER A 207 -3.68 1.12 -5.58
CA SER A 207 -2.53 0.22 -5.44
C SER A 207 -2.73 -0.62 -4.18
N CYS A 208 -2.29 -1.88 -4.22
CA CYS A 208 -2.44 -2.84 -3.12
C CYS A 208 -1.76 -2.36 -1.83
N SER A 209 -2.38 -2.64 -0.69
CA SER A 209 -1.77 -2.51 0.65
C SER A 209 -1.21 -1.11 0.96
N MET A 210 -1.88 -0.06 0.49
CA MET A 210 -1.49 1.33 0.74
C MET A 210 -2.27 1.98 1.89
N SER A 211 -3.30 1.32 2.41
CA SER A 211 -4.01 1.74 3.62
C SER A 211 -3.33 1.19 4.89
N GLY A 212 -2.04 1.51 5.03
CA GLY A 212 -1.22 1.13 6.19
C GLY A 212 -0.97 2.32 7.12
N LEU A 213 -0.80 2.05 8.41
CA LEU A 213 -0.54 3.08 9.41
C LEU A 213 0.83 3.75 9.20
N GLU A 214 1.85 2.99 8.80
CA GLU A 214 3.16 3.49 8.39
C GLU A 214 3.03 4.53 7.26
N VAL A 215 2.19 4.22 6.28
CA VAL A 215 1.92 5.09 5.13
C VAL A 215 1.23 6.38 5.59
N ALA A 216 0.18 6.26 6.40
CA ALA A 216 -0.53 7.40 6.95
C ALA A 216 0.40 8.31 7.77
N TYR A 217 1.31 7.74 8.58
CA TYR A 217 2.31 8.47 9.35
C TYR A 217 3.32 9.21 8.46
N GLU A 218 3.83 8.55 7.43
CA GLU A 218 4.79 9.18 6.53
C GLU A 218 4.15 10.38 5.79
N LEU A 219 2.89 10.22 5.40
CA LEU A 219 2.10 11.21 4.67
C LEU A 219 1.44 12.28 5.55
N ARG A 220 1.55 12.19 6.88
CA ARG A 220 1.11 13.24 7.81
C ARG A 220 1.65 14.60 7.38
N GLY A 221 0.74 15.56 7.19
CA GLY A 221 1.06 16.92 6.75
C GLY A 221 1.34 17.08 5.25
N THR A 222 1.03 16.09 4.41
CA THR A 222 1.16 16.18 2.95
C THR A 222 -0.18 16.53 2.26
N ALA A 223 -1.11 15.60 2.22
CA ALA A 223 -2.50 15.80 1.82
C ALA A 223 -3.41 15.87 3.06
N ASP A 224 -4.63 16.37 2.89
CA ASP A 224 -5.60 16.42 3.98
C ASP A 224 -6.26 15.02 4.18
N TYR A 225 -6.49 14.26 3.11
CA TYR A 225 -7.14 12.94 3.15
C TYR A 225 -6.39 11.89 2.31
N MET A 226 -6.53 10.62 2.71
CA MET A 226 -6.03 9.43 2.00
C MET A 226 -7.18 8.48 1.66
N LEU A 227 -7.19 7.92 0.44
CA LEU A 227 -8.12 6.85 0.03
C LEU A 227 -7.33 5.67 -0.53
N ALA A 228 -7.39 4.50 0.12
CA ALA A 228 -6.59 3.33 -0.20
C ALA A 228 -7.25 2.02 0.28
N SER A 229 -6.72 0.87 -0.13
CA SER A 229 -7.09 -0.47 0.40
C SER A 229 -5.98 -1.02 1.31
N GLN A 230 -6.35 -1.80 2.32
CA GLN A 230 -5.43 -2.58 3.17
C GLN A 230 -4.96 -3.84 2.45
N GLY A 231 -5.84 -4.45 1.67
CA GLY A 231 -5.54 -5.60 0.82
C GLY A 231 -5.27 -5.24 -0.64
N PRO A 232 -5.37 -6.24 -1.53
CA PRO A 232 -5.22 -6.08 -2.97
C PRO A 232 -6.21 -5.09 -3.59
N ALA A 233 -5.75 -4.37 -4.61
CA ALA A 233 -6.57 -3.51 -5.44
C ALA A 233 -6.38 -3.91 -6.90
N PHE A 234 -7.48 -4.05 -7.64
CA PHE A 234 -7.49 -4.38 -9.07
C PHE A 234 -7.66 -3.11 -9.91
N VAL A 235 -7.08 -3.05 -11.11
CA VAL A 235 -7.05 -1.87 -12.02
C VAL A 235 -8.41 -1.22 -12.29
N GLY A 236 -9.51 -1.97 -12.11
CA GLY A 236 -10.88 -1.48 -12.27
C GLY A 236 -11.57 -0.98 -11.00
N SER A 237 -10.94 -1.05 -9.82
CA SER A 237 -11.58 -0.78 -8.51
C SER A 237 -11.97 0.68 -8.30
N TRP A 238 -11.27 1.63 -8.91
CA TRP A 238 -11.67 3.05 -8.90
C TRP A 238 -12.49 3.39 -10.14
N PRO A 239 -13.79 3.70 -10.00
CA PRO A 239 -14.64 4.09 -11.13
C PRO A 239 -14.39 5.56 -11.50
N TYR A 240 -13.27 5.85 -12.17
CA TYR A 240 -12.81 7.22 -12.43
C TYR A 240 -13.83 8.08 -13.19
N ARG A 241 -14.67 7.47 -14.03
CA ARG A 241 -15.76 8.18 -14.71
C ARG A 241 -16.75 8.77 -13.69
N GLN A 242 -17.23 7.96 -12.75
CA GLN A 242 -18.19 8.34 -11.71
C GLN A 242 -17.57 9.35 -10.75
N ILE A 243 -16.30 9.17 -10.38
CA ILE A 243 -15.52 10.10 -9.55
C ILE A 243 -15.47 11.49 -10.19
N LEU A 244 -15.08 11.58 -11.47
CA LEU A 244 -14.98 12.86 -12.17
C LEU A 244 -16.34 13.50 -12.42
N VAL A 245 -17.35 12.72 -12.84
CA VAL A 245 -18.73 13.19 -13.00
C VAL A 245 -19.25 13.79 -11.69
N ARG A 246 -18.92 13.18 -10.55
CA ARG A 246 -19.27 13.70 -9.23
C ARG A 246 -18.61 15.03 -8.92
N VAL A 247 -17.31 15.16 -9.16
CA VAL A 247 -16.59 16.43 -8.96
C VAL A 247 -17.13 17.54 -9.86
N PHE A 248 -17.40 17.23 -11.13
CA PHE A 248 -17.98 18.20 -12.07
C PHE A 248 -19.40 18.64 -11.67
N ASN A 249 -20.25 17.70 -11.24
CA ASN A 249 -21.59 18.02 -10.75
C ASN A 249 -21.57 18.87 -9.47
N ASP A 250 -20.61 18.63 -8.58
CA ASP A 250 -20.42 19.48 -7.39
C ASP A 250 -19.96 20.89 -7.76
N LEU A 251 -19.14 21.05 -8.81
CA LEU A 251 -18.78 22.35 -9.36
C LEU A 251 -19.98 23.11 -9.94
N VAL A 252 -20.83 22.43 -10.72
CA VAL A 252 -22.08 23.00 -11.27
C VAL A 252 -23.00 23.46 -10.13
N ARG A 253 -23.19 22.60 -9.13
CA ARG A 253 -24.03 22.88 -7.95
C ARG A 253 -23.37 23.80 -6.92
N ARG A 254 -22.15 24.28 -7.19
CA ARG A 254 -21.35 25.16 -6.31
C ARG A 254 -21.19 24.60 -4.88
N ARG A 255 -21.13 23.28 -4.73
CA ARG A 255 -20.92 22.65 -3.41
C ARG A 255 -19.52 22.96 -2.88
N LYS A 256 -19.44 23.29 -1.59
CA LYS A 256 -18.18 23.69 -0.92
C LYS A 256 -17.61 22.63 0.03
N LYS A 257 -18.40 21.62 0.41
CA LYS A 257 -18.01 20.58 1.39
C LYS A 257 -17.24 19.45 0.70
N VAL A 258 -15.91 19.55 0.66
CA VAL A 258 -15.04 18.55 0.02
C VAL A 258 -15.17 17.17 0.66
N LYS A 259 -15.26 17.10 2.00
CA LYS A 259 -15.46 15.84 2.75
C LYS A 259 -16.66 15.03 2.26
N GLU A 260 -17.76 15.69 1.92
CA GLU A 260 -18.96 15.03 1.34
C GLU A 260 -18.76 14.57 -0.11
N THR A 261 -17.88 15.21 -0.86
CA THR A 261 -17.44 14.72 -2.18
C THR A 261 -16.59 13.46 -1.99
N LEU A 262 -15.65 13.46 -1.05
CA LEU A 262 -14.76 12.33 -0.77
C LEU A 262 -15.49 11.10 -0.24
N LYS A 263 -16.44 11.27 0.70
CA LYS A 263 -17.32 10.18 1.17
C LYS A 263 -18.06 9.50 0.03
N LYS A 264 -18.51 10.25 -0.98
CA LYS A 264 -19.15 9.67 -2.16
C LYS A 264 -18.17 8.98 -3.09
N ILE A 265 -16.95 9.48 -3.23
CA ILE A 265 -15.89 8.79 -3.98
C ILE A 265 -15.60 7.43 -3.33
N PHE A 266 -15.46 7.39 -2.00
CA PHE A 266 -15.34 6.15 -1.24
C PHE A 266 -16.47 5.16 -1.59
N TYR A 267 -17.73 5.59 -1.49
CA TYR A 267 -18.87 4.71 -1.80
C TYR A 267 -18.90 4.28 -3.27
N TYR A 268 -18.41 5.08 -4.21
CA TYR A 268 -18.31 4.63 -5.60
C TYR A 268 -17.29 3.52 -5.76
N CYS A 269 -16.11 3.63 -5.13
CA CYS A 269 -15.13 2.54 -5.16
C CYS A 269 -15.71 1.26 -4.52
N LEU A 270 -16.33 1.39 -3.35
CA LEU A 270 -16.95 0.25 -2.65
C LEU A 270 -18.11 -0.36 -3.45
N HIS A 271 -18.99 0.43 -4.05
CA HIS A 271 -20.11 -0.12 -4.83
C HIS A 271 -19.65 -0.73 -6.15
N ASN A 272 -18.58 -0.19 -6.75
CA ASN A 272 -18.00 -0.73 -7.96
C ASN A 272 -17.35 -2.10 -7.71
N SER A 273 -16.87 -2.40 -6.50
CA SER A 273 -16.25 -3.69 -6.18
C SER A 273 -17.22 -4.87 -6.06
N TYR A 274 -18.53 -4.63 -5.93
CA TYR A 274 -19.53 -5.72 -5.86
C TYR A 274 -19.56 -6.57 -7.14
N ASP A 275 -19.32 -5.99 -8.31
CA ASP A 275 -19.24 -6.78 -9.55
C ASP A 275 -17.94 -7.60 -9.62
N PHE A 276 -16.86 -7.13 -8.98
CA PHE A 276 -15.63 -7.88 -8.86
C PHE A 276 -15.78 -9.05 -7.88
N GLN A 277 -16.64 -8.93 -6.87
CA GLN A 277 -17.03 -10.05 -6.02
C GLN A 277 -17.69 -11.17 -6.83
N LEU A 278 -18.50 -10.86 -7.84
CA LEU A 278 -19.06 -11.87 -8.75
C LEU A 278 -17.97 -12.57 -9.58
N ALA A 279 -16.86 -11.90 -9.83
CA ALA A 279 -15.66 -12.44 -10.46
C ALA A 279 -14.70 -13.13 -9.47
N GLY A 280 -15.09 -13.28 -8.20
CA GLY A 280 -14.30 -13.97 -7.17
C GLY A 280 -13.32 -13.08 -6.39
N TYR A 281 -13.29 -11.78 -6.66
CA TYR A 281 -12.37 -10.85 -5.99
C TYR A 281 -13.05 -10.18 -4.79
N SER A 282 -12.49 -10.39 -3.60
CA SER A 282 -12.84 -9.58 -2.44
C SER A 282 -12.13 -8.22 -2.50
N PHE A 283 -12.67 -7.22 -1.83
CA PHE A 283 -12.11 -5.87 -1.83
C PHE A 283 -12.37 -5.18 -0.50
N ASP A 284 -11.45 -4.30 -0.10
CA ASP A 284 -11.63 -3.36 0.98
C ASP A 284 -11.19 -1.96 0.54
N VAL A 285 -11.73 -0.93 1.18
CA VAL A 285 -11.31 0.45 0.96
C VAL A 285 -11.53 1.27 2.22
N SER A 286 -10.66 2.25 2.43
CA SER A 286 -10.69 3.15 3.57
C SER A 286 -10.42 4.60 3.14
N LEU A 287 -11.17 5.52 3.72
CA LEU A 287 -10.99 6.96 3.62
C LEU A 287 -10.53 7.50 4.98
N CYS A 288 -9.31 8.02 5.05
CA CYS A 288 -8.68 8.49 6.29
C CYS A 288 -8.41 10.00 6.26
N ASP A 289 -8.46 10.66 7.42
CA ASP A 289 -8.02 12.05 7.63
C ASP A 289 -6.56 12.08 8.09
N LEU A 290 -5.66 12.50 7.19
CA LEU A 290 -4.22 12.53 7.47
C LEU A 290 -3.82 13.58 8.52
N ASN A 291 -4.71 14.53 8.82
CA ASN A 291 -4.47 15.53 9.88
C ASN A 291 -4.69 14.96 11.28
N LYS A 292 -5.36 13.81 11.38
CA LYS A 292 -5.73 13.15 12.64
C LYS A 292 -4.86 11.94 12.97
N VAL A 293 -3.86 11.63 12.15
CA VAL A 293 -2.98 10.47 12.34
C VAL A 293 -2.26 10.48 13.68
N ARG A 294 -1.99 11.65 14.27
CA ARG A 294 -1.37 11.75 15.61
C ARG A 294 -2.27 11.24 16.74
N GLU A 295 -3.58 11.16 16.52
CA GLU A 295 -4.54 10.71 17.55
C GLU A 295 -4.28 9.25 17.97
N ILE A 296 -3.65 8.44 17.12
CA ILE A 296 -3.33 7.03 17.41
C ILE A 296 -1.98 6.84 18.12
N GLU A 297 -1.15 7.89 18.23
CA GLU A 297 0.24 7.76 18.69
C GLU A 297 0.34 7.25 20.13
N ALA A 298 -0.36 7.90 21.05
CA ALA A 298 -0.37 7.50 22.46
C ALA A 298 -1.05 6.14 22.67
N PRO A 299 -2.25 5.86 22.10
CA PRO A 299 -2.85 4.53 22.16
C PRO A 299 -1.92 3.41 21.67
N LEU A 300 -1.18 3.65 20.59
CA LEU A 300 -0.27 2.65 20.03
C LEU A 300 1.00 2.45 20.89
N GLN A 301 1.51 3.52 21.52
CA GLN A 301 2.61 3.42 22.48
C GLN A 301 2.22 2.63 23.73
N GLU A 302 1.02 2.87 24.26
CA GLU A 302 0.46 2.14 25.41
C GLU A 302 0.23 0.67 25.06
N LEU A 303 -0.34 0.38 23.87
CA LEU A 303 -0.49 -0.98 23.37
C LEU A 303 0.87 -1.67 23.24
N SER A 304 1.86 -1.02 22.63
CA SER A 304 3.20 -1.58 22.46
C SER A 304 3.83 -1.92 23.82
N ALA A 305 3.67 -1.06 24.83
CA ALA A 305 4.19 -1.31 26.17
C ALA A 305 3.49 -2.50 26.86
N ALA A 306 2.16 -2.59 26.76
CA ALA A 306 1.38 -3.70 27.32
C ALA A 306 1.74 -5.04 26.66
N LEU A 307 1.88 -5.05 25.32
CA LEU A 307 2.28 -6.24 24.57
C LEU A 307 3.70 -6.69 24.92
N ILE A 308 4.66 -5.78 24.99
CA ILE A 308 6.04 -6.10 25.38
C ILE A 308 6.06 -6.74 26.77
N LYS A 309 5.33 -6.16 27.73
CA LYS A 309 5.21 -6.72 29.08
C LYS A 309 4.61 -8.14 29.05
N GLY A 310 3.56 -8.37 28.28
CA GLY A 310 2.92 -9.69 28.12
C GLY A 310 3.80 -10.73 27.42
N LEU A 311 4.72 -10.32 26.55
CA LEU A 311 5.65 -11.21 25.85
C LEU A 311 6.87 -11.59 26.69
N THR A 312 7.35 -10.67 27.52
CA THR A 312 8.65 -10.79 28.21
C THR A 312 8.57 -11.36 29.61
N ASP A 313 7.36 -11.57 30.15
CA ASP A 313 7.17 -12.12 31.48
C ASP A 313 7.29 -13.66 31.48
N PRO A 314 8.40 -14.24 31.97
CA PRO A 314 8.58 -15.69 31.95
C PRO A 314 7.59 -16.42 32.86
N GLU A 315 7.02 -15.74 33.85
CA GLU A 315 6.07 -16.32 34.80
C GLU A 315 4.63 -16.30 34.28
N ASP A 316 4.37 -15.68 33.13
CA ASP A 316 3.05 -15.57 32.52
C ASP A 316 3.04 -16.04 31.04
N PRO A 317 3.15 -17.36 30.79
CA PRO A 317 3.07 -17.90 29.44
C PRO A 317 1.70 -17.66 28.79
N LEU A 318 0.65 -17.43 29.59
CA LEU A 318 -0.71 -17.25 29.10
C LEU A 318 -0.85 -15.93 28.35
N ALA A 319 -0.26 -14.84 28.84
CA ALA A 319 -0.27 -13.54 28.16
C ALA A 319 0.34 -13.63 26.75
N ARG A 320 1.51 -14.25 26.62
CA ARG A 320 2.15 -14.50 25.32
C ARG A 320 1.27 -15.32 24.39
N GLU A 321 0.62 -16.38 24.89
CA GLU A 321 -0.31 -17.18 24.09
C GLU A 321 -1.51 -16.37 23.60
N ARG A 322 -2.05 -15.44 24.41
CA ARG A 322 -3.15 -14.57 23.98
C ARG A 322 -2.73 -13.65 22.84
N ILE A 323 -1.54 -13.06 22.92
CA ILE A 323 -0.98 -12.20 21.86
C ILE A 323 -0.82 -12.99 20.55
N LEU A 324 -0.19 -14.17 20.62
CA LEU A 324 0.03 -15.04 19.46
C LEU A 324 -1.27 -15.48 18.79
N LEU A 325 -2.25 -15.91 19.58
CA LEU A 325 -3.52 -16.38 19.04
C LEU A 325 -4.41 -15.23 18.57
N ALA A 326 -4.29 -14.03 19.15
CA ALA A 326 -4.96 -12.85 18.64
C ALA A 326 -4.39 -12.43 17.29
N HIS A 327 -3.07 -12.50 17.11
CA HIS A 327 -2.44 -12.27 15.82
C HIS A 327 -2.89 -13.31 14.79
N TRP A 328 -3.02 -14.57 15.18
CA TRP A 328 -3.49 -15.64 14.30
C TRP A 328 -4.97 -15.47 13.88
N ASP A 329 -5.83 -14.98 14.77
CA ASP A 329 -7.24 -14.75 14.46
C ASP A 329 -7.46 -13.50 13.59
N ALA A 330 -6.61 -12.49 13.74
CA ALA A 330 -6.83 -11.18 13.16
C ALA A 330 -6.76 -11.21 11.64
N GLN A 331 -7.57 -10.36 11.00
CA GLN A 331 -7.51 -10.14 9.56
C GLN A 331 -6.11 -9.72 9.14
N SER A 332 -5.55 -10.52 8.26
CA SER A 332 -4.24 -10.30 7.70
C SER A 332 -4.34 -10.01 6.19
N PHE A 333 -3.26 -9.45 5.65
CA PHE A 333 -3.12 -9.12 4.24
C PHE A 333 -1.73 -9.49 3.77
N TRP A 334 -1.64 -9.84 2.49
CA TRP A 334 -0.38 -10.10 1.79
C TRP A 334 0.56 -11.06 2.54
N GLU A 335 0.25 -12.36 2.45
CA GLU A 335 1.05 -13.42 3.08
C GLU A 335 1.26 -13.20 4.59
N GLU A 336 0.26 -12.58 5.25
CA GLU A 336 0.28 -12.29 6.69
C GLU A 336 1.39 -11.33 7.13
N ASN A 337 1.90 -10.49 6.22
CA ASN A 337 2.88 -9.44 6.56
C ASN A 337 2.23 -8.20 7.19
N TYR A 338 0.94 -8.00 6.93
CA TYR A 338 0.16 -6.90 7.47
C TYR A 338 -1.05 -7.42 8.20
N THR A 339 -1.39 -6.74 9.30
CA THR A 339 -2.51 -7.11 10.15
C THR A 339 -3.40 -5.90 10.36
N ASP A 340 -4.73 -6.08 10.29
CA ASP A 340 -5.67 -5.03 10.67
C ASP A 340 -5.50 -4.72 12.17
N LEU A 341 -5.12 -3.49 12.49
CA LEU A 341 -4.76 -3.12 13.85
C LEU A 341 -5.98 -3.08 14.78
N TYR A 342 -7.15 -2.70 14.25
CA TYR A 342 -8.39 -2.71 15.03
C TYR A 342 -8.79 -4.16 15.34
N ASP A 343 -8.80 -5.02 14.32
CA ASP A 343 -9.24 -6.41 14.47
C ASP A 343 -8.28 -7.21 15.37
N PHE A 344 -6.97 -6.97 15.27
CA PHE A 344 -6.00 -7.50 16.23
C PHE A 344 -6.33 -7.11 17.67
N CYS A 345 -6.62 -5.82 17.91
CA CYS A 345 -6.99 -5.34 19.24
C CYS A 345 -8.32 -5.95 19.72
N PHE A 346 -9.29 -6.11 18.81
CA PHE A 346 -10.58 -6.75 19.10
C PHE A 346 -10.40 -8.22 19.50
N CYS A 347 -9.65 -9.00 18.72
CA CYS A 347 -9.34 -10.39 19.01
C CYS A 347 -8.55 -10.53 20.32
N LEU A 348 -7.54 -9.68 20.56
CA LEU A 348 -6.76 -9.72 21.80
C LEU A 348 -7.62 -9.43 23.03
N LYS A 349 -8.44 -8.38 22.96
CA LYS A 349 -9.37 -8.02 24.05
C LYS A 349 -10.30 -9.19 24.39
N ARG A 350 -10.95 -9.77 23.38
CA ARG A 350 -11.85 -10.93 23.54
C ARG A 350 -11.13 -12.14 24.13
N ARG A 351 -9.88 -12.38 23.74
CA ARG A 351 -9.06 -13.49 24.26
C ARG A 351 -8.62 -13.29 25.70
N CYS A 352 -8.40 -12.06 26.13
CA CYS A 352 -8.13 -11.74 27.53
C CYS A 352 -9.39 -11.88 28.41
N GLU A 353 -10.57 -11.66 27.83
CA GLU A 353 -11.87 -11.79 28.53
C GLU A 353 -12.37 -13.23 28.64
N SER A 354 -11.89 -14.14 27.77
CA SER A 354 -12.44 -15.50 27.67
C SER A 354 -11.92 -16.48 28.72
N VAL A 355 -10.94 -16.09 29.54
CA VAL A 355 -10.31 -16.96 30.53
C VAL A 355 -10.05 -16.22 31.82
N GLU A 356 -10.38 -16.87 32.94
CA GLU A 356 -10.06 -16.38 34.28
C GLU A 356 -8.54 -16.40 34.50
N PRO A 357 -7.92 -15.26 34.86
CA PRO A 357 -6.48 -15.20 35.12
C PRO A 357 -6.08 -16.10 36.29
N ALA A 358 -5.03 -16.91 36.08
CA ALA A 358 -4.51 -17.82 37.10
C ALA A 358 -3.83 -17.10 38.28
N SER A 359 -3.48 -15.82 38.12
CA SER A 359 -2.82 -14.99 39.14
C SER A 359 -3.27 -13.53 39.05
N GLU A 360 -3.11 -12.78 40.14
CA GLU A 360 -3.34 -11.33 40.18
C GLU A 360 -2.44 -10.57 39.18
N LYS A 361 -1.21 -11.06 38.99
CA LYS A 361 -0.27 -10.50 38.04
C LYS A 361 -0.77 -10.64 36.60
N THR A 362 -1.26 -11.83 36.24
CA THR A 362 -1.86 -12.12 34.94
C THR A 362 -3.11 -11.28 34.72
N ARG A 363 -3.94 -11.11 35.76
CA ARG A 363 -5.11 -10.24 35.72
C ARG A 363 -4.73 -8.81 35.36
N ALA A 364 -3.75 -8.23 36.05
CA ALA A 364 -3.26 -6.89 35.76
C ALA A 364 -2.65 -6.75 34.35
N THR A 365 -1.96 -7.78 33.85
CA THR A 365 -1.43 -7.78 32.47
C THR A 365 -2.56 -7.83 31.44
N PHE A 366 -3.59 -8.63 31.68
CA PHE A 366 -4.77 -8.71 30.80
C PHE A 366 -5.56 -7.42 30.79
N GLU A 367 -5.78 -6.81 31.95
CA GLU A 367 -6.43 -5.50 32.08
C GLU A 367 -5.68 -4.43 31.30
N ALA A 368 -4.36 -4.34 31.46
CA ALA A 368 -3.53 -3.39 30.71
C ALA A 368 -3.61 -3.60 29.19
N MET A 369 -3.57 -4.85 28.71
CA MET A 369 -3.75 -5.14 27.28
C MET A 369 -5.16 -4.78 26.79
N ARG A 370 -6.20 -5.08 27.57
CA ARG A 370 -7.60 -4.77 27.21
C ARG A 370 -7.86 -3.27 27.13
N GLU A 371 -7.34 -2.51 28.09
CA GLU A 371 -7.45 -1.05 28.12
C GLU A 371 -6.75 -0.44 26.91
N ALA A 372 -5.49 -0.81 26.66
CA ALA A 372 -4.73 -0.32 25.52
C ALA A 372 -5.37 -0.69 24.17
N CYS A 373 -5.89 -1.92 24.03
CA CYS A 373 -6.68 -2.32 22.87
C CYS A 373 -7.95 -1.49 22.71
N GLY A 374 -8.62 -1.14 23.81
CA GLY A 374 -9.81 -0.29 23.81
C GLY A 374 -9.53 1.11 23.27
N GLU A 375 -8.42 1.72 23.68
CA GLU A 375 -7.99 3.04 23.19
C GLU A 375 -7.65 3.01 21.69
N VAL A 376 -6.94 1.97 21.22
CA VAL A 376 -6.63 1.79 19.80
C VAL A 376 -7.91 1.59 18.97
N ILE A 377 -8.84 0.75 19.46
CA ILE A 377 -10.16 0.56 18.85
C ILE A 377 -10.89 1.91 18.74
N GLY A 378 -10.99 2.67 19.83
CA GLY A 378 -11.69 3.96 19.86
C GLY A 378 -11.07 5.04 18.95
N ALA A 379 -9.75 4.99 18.74
CA ALA A 379 -9.03 5.87 17.82
C ALA A 379 -9.22 5.48 16.34
N LEU A 380 -9.39 4.19 16.05
CA LEU A 380 -9.63 3.66 14.71
C LEU A 380 -11.12 3.51 14.35
N GLU A 381 -12.03 3.72 15.29
CA GLU A 381 -13.47 3.75 15.02
C GLU A 381 -13.81 4.75 13.89
N SER A 382 -14.59 4.27 12.92
CA SER A 382 -15.06 5.09 11.81
C SER A 382 -16.02 6.18 12.28
N GLY A 383 -15.75 7.43 11.91
CA GLY A 383 -16.62 8.55 12.23
C GLY A 383 -16.32 9.76 11.36
N ASP A 384 -17.31 10.65 11.16
CA ASP A 384 -17.10 11.80 10.29
C ASP A 384 -15.89 12.61 10.76
N ASP A 385 -15.71 12.87 12.06
CA ASP A 385 -14.58 13.66 12.60
C ASP A 385 -13.51 12.80 13.28
N LYS A 386 -13.28 11.57 12.81
CA LYS A 386 -12.26 10.64 13.30
C LYS A 386 -11.12 10.44 12.29
N LEU A 387 -10.06 9.74 12.70
CA LEU A 387 -8.96 9.34 11.81
C LEU A 387 -9.48 8.51 10.63
N ILE A 388 -10.28 7.47 10.93
CA ILE A 388 -10.99 6.71 9.89
C ILE A 388 -12.33 7.41 9.64
N ILE A 389 -12.51 7.96 8.44
CA ILE A 389 -13.78 8.57 8.06
C ILE A 389 -14.76 7.48 7.65
N ARG A 390 -14.32 6.57 6.77
CA ARG A 390 -15.08 5.40 6.35
C ARG A 390 -14.13 4.24 6.10
N SER A 391 -14.51 3.05 6.54
CA SER A 391 -13.97 1.77 6.09
C SER A 391 -15.11 0.90 5.55
N GLY A 392 -14.81 0.02 4.61
CA GLY A 392 -15.78 -0.92 4.08
C GLY A 392 -15.14 -2.01 3.24
N PHE A 393 -15.84 -3.14 3.11
CA PHE A 393 -15.39 -4.31 2.38
C PHE A 393 -16.51 -4.92 1.53
N THR A 394 -16.12 -5.77 0.58
CA THR A 394 -17.00 -6.64 -0.21
C THR A 394 -16.32 -8.00 -0.40
N GLY A 395 -17.10 -9.08 -0.34
CA GLY A 395 -16.57 -10.44 -0.47
C GLY A 395 -15.99 -11.01 0.84
N PRO A 396 -15.67 -12.33 0.84
CA PRO A 396 -15.34 -13.06 2.07
C PRO A 396 -13.93 -12.80 2.62
N ALA A 397 -12.96 -12.36 1.82
CA ALA A 397 -11.54 -12.40 2.21
C ALA A 397 -11.09 -11.24 3.13
N TYR A 398 -11.87 -10.16 3.24
CA TYR A 398 -11.48 -8.92 3.95
C TYR A 398 -12.60 -8.40 4.87
N GLN A 399 -13.36 -9.31 5.47
CA GLN A 399 -14.56 -8.98 6.26
C GLN A 399 -14.26 -8.21 7.54
N TYR A 400 -13.03 -8.29 8.04
CA TYR A 400 -12.61 -7.62 9.27
C TYR A 400 -11.61 -6.49 8.98
N SER A 401 -11.73 -5.85 7.81
CA SER A 401 -10.99 -4.61 7.49
C SER A 401 -11.65 -3.38 8.11
N HIS A 402 -10.94 -2.71 9.01
CA HIS A 402 -11.41 -1.57 9.79
C HIS A 402 -10.73 -0.24 9.41
N GLY A 403 -9.83 -0.26 8.45
CA GLY A 403 -9.43 0.90 7.67
C GLY A 403 -7.93 1.14 7.60
N LEU A 404 -7.15 0.67 8.56
CA LEU A 404 -5.69 0.77 8.56
C LEU A 404 -5.06 -0.54 9.06
N SER A 405 -4.20 -1.13 8.23
CA SER A 405 -3.32 -2.22 8.64
C SER A 405 -2.02 -1.67 9.23
N VAL A 406 -1.25 -2.52 9.90
CA VAL A 406 0.11 -2.25 10.35
C VAL A 406 1.03 -3.38 9.90
N PHE A 407 2.30 -3.08 9.62
CA PHE A 407 3.29 -4.11 9.36
C PHE A 407 3.50 -4.94 10.63
N PHE A 408 3.10 -6.20 10.56
CA PHE A 408 3.15 -7.12 11.69
C PHE A 408 3.34 -8.55 11.17
N PRO A 409 4.50 -8.88 10.57
CA PRO A 409 4.76 -10.22 10.09
C PRO A 409 4.97 -11.20 11.25
N TRP A 410 4.95 -12.50 10.94
CA TRP A 410 5.21 -13.56 11.92
C TRP A 410 6.67 -13.64 12.37
N CYS A 411 7.62 -13.26 11.52
CA CYS A 411 9.05 -13.34 11.81
C CYS A 411 9.79 -12.06 11.39
N GLU A 412 11.02 -11.92 11.86
CA GLU A 412 11.90 -10.84 11.42
C GLU A 412 12.11 -10.93 9.89
N PRO A 413 11.95 -9.83 9.13
CA PRO A 413 12.21 -9.83 7.70
C PRO A 413 13.68 -10.12 7.40
N VAL A 414 13.91 -11.07 6.50
CA VAL A 414 15.26 -11.55 6.10
C VAL A 414 16.07 -10.48 5.37
N ASN A 415 15.37 -9.50 4.79
CA ASN A 415 15.99 -8.41 4.05
C ASN A 415 16.82 -7.52 5.01
N ARG A 416 18.14 -7.79 5.04
CA ARG A 416 19.15 -7.06 5.82
C ARG A 416 19.27 -5.56 5.54
N ARG A 417 18.60 -5.06 4.51
CA ARG A 417 18.53 -3.63 4.21
C ARG A 417 17.22 -3.04 4.73
N PHE A 418 16.09 -3.71 4.48
CA PHE A 418 14.78 -3.22 4.85
C PHE A 418 14.61 -3.11 6.38
N TRP A 419 14.69 -4.21 7.11
CA TRP A 419 14.34 -4.24 8.53
C TRP A 419 15.27 -3.38 9.41
N PRO A 420 16.62 -3.55 9.36
CA PRO A 420 17.50 -2.81 10.27
C PRO A 420 17.80 -1.37 9.82
N ARG A 421 17.40 -0.95 8.61
CA ARG A 421 17.71 0.40 8.10
C ARG A 421 16.46 1.13 7.61
N GLU A 422 15.79 0.61 6.58
CA GLU A 422 14.73 1.37 5.92
C GLU A 422 13.48 1.53 6.79
N TYR A 423 13.06 0.46 7.49
CA TYR A 423 11.95 0.55 8.44
C TYR A 423 12.31 1.47 9.62
N ALA A 424 13.56 1.45 10.07
CA ALA A 424 14.09 2.33 11.12
C ALA A 424 14.17 3.82 10.71
N ASP A 425 14.07 4.15 9.43
CA ASP A 425 14.04 5.53 8.93
C ASP A 425 12.60 6.07 8.77
N TYR A 426 11.57 5.24 8.91
CA TYR A 426 10.19 5.68 8.82
C TYR A 426 9.81 6.57 10.01
N LYS A 427 9.00 7.60 9.77
CA LYS A 427 8.43 8.41 10.86
C LYS A 427 7.59 7.60 11.84
N PHE A 428 7.10 6.44 11.40
CA PHE A 428 6.32 5.54 12.22
C PHE A 428 7.06 5.05 13.48
N ASN A 429 8.39 5.14 13.52
CA ASN A 429 9.19 4.81 14.71
C ASN A 429 8.89 5.69 15.93
N GLU A 430 8.17 6.80 15.76
CA GLU A 430 7.58 7.60 16.84
C GLU A 430 6.62 6.76 17.73
N THR A 431 6.02 5.67 17.22
CA THR A 431 4.92 4.92 17.88
C THR A 431 5.35 3.76 18.79
N SER A 432 6.64 3.51 18.95
CA SER A 432 7.20 2.35 19.68
C SER A 432 6.82 0.95 19.14
N TRP A 433 5.98 0.83 18.12
CA TRP A 433 5.65 -0.43 17.45
C TRP A 433 6.87 -1.26 17.02
N PRO A 434 7.96 -0.68 16.47
CA PRO A 434 9.15 -1.46 16.12
C PRO A 434 9.84 -2.12 17.33
N LYS A 435 9.74 -1.51 18.51
CA LYS A 435 10.26 -2.12 19.75
C LYS A 435 9.44 -3.34 20.12
N PHE A 436 8.12 -3.26 19.95
CA PHE A 436 7.23 -4.40 20.11
C PHE A 436 7.57 -5.50 19.11
N LEU A 437 7.73 -5.19 17.82
CA LEU A 437 8.06 -6.19 16.80
C LEU A 437 9.38 -6.92 17.10
N ASN A 438 10.43 -6.21 17.53
CA ASN A 438 11.67 -6.87 17.97
C ASN A 438 11.43 -7.85 19.12
N GLN A 439 10.66 -7.46 20.14
CA GLN A 439 10.32 -8.34 21.25
C GLN A 439 9.40 -9.49 20.82
N TYR A 440 8.50 -9.25 19.87
CA TYR A 440 7.65 -10.28 19.29
C TYR A 440 8.50 -11.33 18.58
N PHE A 441 9.42 -10.93 17.70
CA PHE A 441 10.31 -11.86 17.00
C PHE A 441 11.22 -12.63 17.94
N GLU A 442 11.77 -11.98 18.97
CA GLU A 442 12.64 -12.65 19.92
C GLU A 442 11.89 -13.67 20.81
N ASN A 443 10.75 -13.26 21.39
CA ASN A 443 10.06 -14.04 22.42
C ASN A 443 9.04 -15.06 21.88
N THR A 444 8.75 -15.03 20.58
CA THR A 444 7.86 -16.01 19.93
C THR A 444 8.60 -17.01 19.05
N MET A 445 9.91 -16.86 18.88
CA MET A 445 10.72 -17.76 18.07
C MET A 445 10.74 -19.16 18.68
N ARG A 446 10.32 -20.15 17.89
CA ARG A 446 10.39 -21.55 18.29
C ARG A 446 11.86 -22.00 18.33
N PHE A 447 12.17 -23.03 19.10
CA PHE A 447 13.46 -23.70 18.97
C PHE A 447 13.58 -24.43 17.63
N SER A 448 14.80 -24.54 17.11
CA SER A 448 15.06 -25.41 15.95
C SER A 448 14.76 -26.86 16.33
N ARG A 449 14.43 -27.70 15.34
CA ARG A 449 14.16 -29.13 15.58
C ARG A 449 15.30 -29.84 16.31
N GLY A 450 16.56 -29.45 16.08
CA GLY A 450 17.71 -30.03 16.81
C GLY A 450 17.79 -29.61 18.29
N SER A 451 17.18 -28.49 18.65
CA SER A 451 17.15 -27.93 20.01
C SER A 451 15.87 -28.30 20.76
N GLU A 452 14.76 -28.50 20.06
CA GLU A 452 13.48 -28.92 20.60
C GLU A 452 13.51 -30.43 20.89
N ARG A 453 13.79 -30.80 22.15
CA ARG A 453 13.95 -32.20 22.57
C ARG A 453 12.68 -32.73 23.22
N HIS A 454 12.24 -33.93 22.82
CA HIS A 454 11.30 -34.67 23.66
C HIS A 454 12.02 -35.18 24.93
N PRO A 455 11.35 -35.15 26.10
CA PRO A 455 11.93 -35.72 27.32
C PRO A 455 12.28 -37.21 27.12
N GLY A 456 13.58 -37.54 27.11
CA GLY A 456 14.09 -38.90 26.95
C GLY A 456 14.69 -39.23 25.57
N GLU A 457 14.64 -38.30 24.62
CA GLU A 457 15.23 -38.49 23.29
C GLU A 457 16.76 -38.33 23.35
N ARG A 458 17.51 -39.39 23.02
CA ARG A 458 18.96 -39.33 22.78
C ARG A 458 19.19 -39.19 21.28
N LEU A 459 19.86 -38.11 20.89
CA LEU A 459 20.41 -38.00 19.55
C LEU A 459 21.71 -38.79 19.50
N GLU A 460 21.77 -39.80 18.64
CA GLU A 460 23.06 -40.37 18.25
C GLU A 460 23.90 -39.26 17.60
N PRO A 461 25.17 -39.08 17.99
CA PRO A 461 26.02 -38.05 17.40
C PRO A 461 26.14 -38.28 15.90
N ARG A 462 25.76 -37.27 15.10
CA ARG A 462 26.02 -37.24 13.65
C ARG A 462 27.53 -37.23 13.43
N THR A 463 28.09 -38.37 13.04
CA THR A 463 29.55 -38.60 12.97
C THR A 463 30.04 -38.92 11.55
N GLY A 464 29.12 -39.05 10.58
CA GLY A 464 29.47 -39.32 9.18
C GLY A 464 29.98 -38.08 8.45
N LEU A 465 31.05 -38.24 7.65
CA LEU A 465 31.57 -37.18 6.79
C LEU A 465 30.50 -36.65 5.83
N ASP A 466 29.63 -37.53 5.33
CA ASP A 466 28.50 -37.19 4.45
C ASP A 466 27.47 -36.31 5.15
N GLU A 467 27.17 -36.56 6.44
CA GLU A 467 26.25 -35.72 7.21
C GLU A 467 26.85 -34.34 7.53
N ILE A 468 28.17 -34.29 7.81
CA ILE A 468 28.89 -33.03 7.99
C ILE A 468 28.88 -32.22 6.68
N LEU A 469 29.05 -32.89 5.54
CA LEU A 469 28.98 -32.28 4.21
C LEU A 469 27.55 -31.87 3.82
N LEU A 470 26.50 -32.54 4.31
CA LEU A 470 25.10 -32.15 4.11
C LEU A 470 24.68 -30.94 4.98
N ASP A 471 25.26 -30.79 6.17
CA ASP A 471 25.09 -29.62 7.05
C ASP A 471 25.97 -28.43 6.60
N ALA A 472 27.06 -28.70 5.85
CA ALA A 472 28.02 -27.68 5.43
C ALA A 472 27.42 -26.56 4.58
N PRO A 473 26.54 -26.80 3.58
CA PRO A 473 25.86 -25.73 2.85
C PRO A 473 25.08 -24.78 3.76
N ILE A 474 24.44 -25.27 4.82
CA ILE A 474 23.69 -24.45 5.79
C ILE A 474 24.63 -23.56 6.61
N ARG A 475 25.85 -24.05 6.90
CA ARG A 475 26.87 -23.32 7.69
C ARG A 475 27.77 -22.42 6.84
N VAL A 476 27.98 -22.76 5.57
CA VAL A 476 28.83 -22.06 4.60
C VAL A 476 28.04 -21.01 3.82
N SER A 477 26.73 -21.19 3.65
CA SER A 477 25.83 -20.19 3.06
C SER A 477 25.46 -19.09 4.06
N ASN A 478 26.48 -18.34 4.50
CA ASN A 478 26.42 -17.02 5.14
C ASN A 478 25.69 -16.92 6.49
N GLY A 479 26.09 -15.94 7.30
CA GLY A 479 25.63 -15.70 8.67
C GLY A 479 24.15 -15.33 8.88
N ASP A 480 23.23 -15.83 8.04
CA ASP A 480 21.77 -15.72 8.19
C ASP A 480 21.00 -17.02 7.93
N GLY A 481 21.64 -18.13 7.58
CA GLY A 481 21.04 -19.47 7.52
C GLY A 481 19.85 -19.70 6.56
N GLN A 482 19.24 -18.67 5.98
CA GLN A 482 18.17 -18.80 5.00
C GLN A 482 18.76 -18.74 3.59
N LEU A 483 18.83 -19.90 2.93
CA LEU A 483 18.75 -19.95 1.47
C LEU A 483 17.42 -19.29 1.12
N GLY A 484 17.48 -18.08 0.56
CA GLY A 484 16.34 -17.17 0.49
C GLY A 484 15.05 -17.85 0.05
N ALA A 485 13.95 -17.53 0.73
CA ALA A 485 12.60 -17.94 0.34
C ALA A 485 12.21 -17.48 -1.09
N GLY A 486 13.07 -16.71 -1.79
CA GLY A 486 12.96 -16.44 -3.21
C GLY A 486 13.37 -17.59 -4.14
N GLY A 487 14.08 -18.62 -3.66
CA GLY A 487 14.65 -19.65 -4.54
C GLY A 487 13.76 -20.86 -4.85
N ALA A 488 12.89 -21.28 -3.91
CA ALA A 488 12.13 -22.53 -4.09
C ALA A 488 10.91 -22.36 -5.01
N ASN A 489 10.25 -21.20 -5.00
CA ASN A 489 9.12 -20.92 -5.88
C ASN A 489 9.50 -20.27 -7.22
N GLU A 490 10.66 -19.60 -7.34
CA GLU A 490 11.16 -19.20 -8.66
C GLU A 490 11.61 -20.39 -9.52
N MET A 491 12.05 -21.51 -8.90
CA MET A 491 12.44 -22.71 -9.64
C MET A 491 11.26 -23.63 -10.00
N LEU A 492 10.13 -23.56 -9.31
CA LEU A 492 8.91 -24.32 -9.66
C LEU A 492 7.94 -23.53 -10.56
N GLY A 493 8.20 -22.24 -10.81
CA GLY A 493 7.57 -21.44 -11.85
C GLY A 493 8.22 -21.56 -13.24
N LYS A 494 9.33 -22.29 -13.39
CA LYS A 494 9.87 -22.68 -14.71
C LYS A 494 9.27 -24.01 -15.15
N ALA A 495 8.01 -23.97 -15.59
CA ALA A 495 7.48 -25.07 -16.39
C ALA A 495 8.35 -25.21 -17.66
N GLY A 496 8.76 -26.45 -17.95
CA GLY A 496 9.74 -26.79 -18.98
C GLY A 496 9.38 -26.28 -20.38
N GLY A 497 10.42 -26.06 -21.18
CA GLY A 497 10.26 -25.70 -22.58
C GLY A 497 9.53 -26.80 -23.33
N ASN A 498 8.25 -26.57 -23.66
CA ASN A 498 7.51 -27.09 -24.81
C ASN A 498 6.06 -26.56 -24.83
N ASP A 499 5.86 -25.26 -24.58
CA ASP A 499 4.60 -24.59 -24.92
C ASP A 499 4.77 -23.85 -26.27
N PRO A 500 4.01 -24.19 -27.32
CA PRO A 500 4.14 -23.57 -28.63
C PRO A 500 3.70 -22.08 -28.69
N MET A 501 3.29 -21.48 -27.56
CA MET A 501 2.81 -20.09 -27.48
C MET A 501 3.70 -19.13 -26.67
N GLY A 502 4.96 -19.50 -26.38
CA GLY A 502 6.07 -18.62 -25.96
C GLY A 502 5.72 -17.22 -25.43
N LYS A 503 5.00 -17.13 -24.31
CA LYS A 503 4.90 -15.94 -23.44
C LYS A 503 4.71 -16.41 -22.00
N ALA A 504 5.79 -16.30 -21.24
CA ALA A 504 5.76 -16.44 -19.80
C ALA A 504 5.13 -15.18 -19.19
N GLY A 505 3.97 -15.32 -18.56
CA GLY A 505 3.43 -14.38 -17.60
C GLY A 505 2.86 -15.22 -16.46
N GLY A 506 3.07 -14.81 -15.20
CA GLY A 506 2.39 -15.40 -14.06
C GLY A 506 0.88 -15.48 -14.33
N ASN A 507 0.21 -16.48 -13.77
CA ASN A 507 -1.17 -16.81 -14.13
C ASN A 507 -2.20 -15.77 -13.66
N ASP A 508 -1.78 -14.63 -13.09
CA ASP A 508 -2.66 -13.51 -12.81
C ASP A 508 -2.11 -12.14 -13.28
N PRO A 509 -2.67 -11.55 -14.37
CA PRO A 509 -2.37 -10.18 -14.77
C PRO A 509 -2.88 -9.11 -13.77
N ALA A 510 -3.56 -9.50 -12.68
CA ALA A 510 -3.93 -8.62 -11.57
C ALA A 510 -2.87 -8.49 -10.46
N GLY A 511 -1.77 -9.26 -10.52
CA GLY A 511 -0.60 -9.06 -9.66
C GLY A 511 -0.62 -9.78 -8.30
N ASP A 512 -1.38 -10.86 -8.15
CA ASP A 512 -1.42 -11.67 -6.92
C ASP A 512 -0.34 -12.77 -6.85
N ASP A 513 0.41 -13.04 -7.94
CA ASP A 513 1.46 -14.07 -7.95
C ASP A 513 2.80 -13.51 -7.43
N CYS A 514 2.96 -13.45 -6.11
CA CYS A 514 4.29 -13.47 -5.48
C CYS A 514 4.39 -14.71 -4.57
N GLY A 515 5.53 -15.39 -4.63
CA GLY A 515 5.73 -16.69 -4.00
C GLY A 515 6.49 -16.63 -2.68
N CYS A 516 6.18 -15.68 -1.79
CA CYS A 516 6.84 -15.59 -0.49
C CYS A 516 5.98 -16.30 0.58
N PRO A 517 6.39 -17.46 1.13
CA PRO A 517 5.57 -18.13 2.13
C PRO A 517 5.44 -17.28 3.40
N SER A 518 4.23 -17.23 3.99
CA SER A 518 4.06 -16.82 5.40
C SER A 518 4.86 -17.81 6.26
N ILE A 519 5.93 -17.31 6.86
CA ILE A 519 6.85 -18.11 7.65
C ILE A 519 6.59 -17.85 9.12
N LYS A 520 6.13 -18.88 9.84
CA LYS A 520 6.07 -18.84 11.30
C LYS A 520 7.48 -18.67 11.88
N ASN A 521 7.58 -18.02 13.03
CA ASN A 521 8.86 -17.65 13.61
C ASN A 521 9.71 -18.86 14.06
N TYR A 522 10.78 -19.16 13.33
CA TYR A 522 11.75 -20.21 13.67
C TYR A 522 13.19 -19.74 13.40
N PRO A 523 14.20 -20.39 14.01
CA PRO A 523 15.57 -19.95 13.87
C PRO A 523 16.01 -20.15 12.42
N PRO A 524 16.86 -19.26 11.89
CA PRO A 524 17.39 -19.39 10.54
C PRO A 524 18.28 -20.62 10.35
N PHE A 525 18.69 -21.27 11.44
CA PHE A 525 19.56 -22.44 11.42
C PHE A 525 18.85 -23.68 11.99
N THR A 526 19.12 -24.83 11.39
CA THR A 526 18.52 -26.12 11.77
C THR A 526 19.29 -26.86 12.87
N SER A 527 20.56 -26.49 13.13
CA SER A 527 21.46 -27.10 14.13
C SER A 527 21.78 -26.15 15.29
N ALA A 528 22.00 -26.66 16.51
CA ALA A 528 22.48 -25.85 17.63
C ALA A 528 23.82 -25.15 17.25
N PRO A 529 24.03 -23.86 17.60
CA PRO A 529 25.34 -23.23 17.42
C PRO A 529 26.38 -24.08 18.14
N GLY A 530 27.34 -24.60 17.38
CA GLY A 530 28.40 -25.44 17.94
C GLY A 530 29.06 -24.73 19.12
N GLY A 531 29.11 -25.40 20.26
CA GLY A 531 29.66 -24.87 21.49
C GLY A 531 31.05 -24.27 21.27
N ARG A 532 31.16 -22.96 21.46
CA ARG A 532 32.28 -22.39 22.20
C ARG A 532 31.70 -21.90 23.51
N GLU A 533 31.97 -22.64 24.58
CA GLU A 533 31.82 -22.15 25.94
C GLU A 533 32.52 -20.79 26.04
N ARG A 534 31.73 -19.73 26.24
CA ARG A 534 32.15 -18.58 27.04
C ARG A 534 31.20 -18.53 28.22
N GLY A 535 31.79 -18.41 29.41
CA GLY A 535 31.12 -18.49 30.72
C GLY A 535 30.05 -17.41 30.97
N PRO A 536 29.53 -17.34 32.21
CA PRO A 536 28.11 -17.44 32.49
C PRO A 536 27.36 -16.12 32.29
N GLY A 537 26.42 -16.14 31.36
CA GLY A 537 25.24 -15.28 31.34
C GLY A 537 24.06 -16.16 30.94
N LYS A 538 23.46 -16.87 31.91
CA LYS A 538 22.30 -17.72 31.67
C LYS A 538 21.11 -16.85 31.22
N PRO A 539 20.46 -17.14 30.09
CA PRO A 539 19.03 -16.83 29.96
C PRO A 539 18.30 -17.78 30.91
N THR A 540 17.57 -17.23 31.88
CA THR A 540 16.77 -18.00 32.82
C THR A 540 15.60 -18.65 32.07
N PRO A 541 15.46 -19.98 32.07
CA PRO A 541 14.30 -20.62 31.46
C PRO A 541 13.08 -20.50 32.36
N ALA A 542 11.99 -19.95 31.82
CA ALA A 542 10.65 -20.13 32.35
C ALA A 542 10.34 -21.63 32.44
N ARG A 543 10.20 -22.16 33.66
CA ARG A 543 9.81 -23.55 33.89
C ARG A 543 8.31 -23.69 33.66
N VAL A 544 7.90 -24.20 32.50
CA VAL A 544 6.57 -24.82 32.38
C VAL A 544 6.67 -26.22 33.00
N SER A 545 6.40 -26.35 34.30
CA SER A 545 6.30 -27.64 34.96
C SER A 545 4.93 -28.27 34.67
N TYR A 546 4.87 -29.22 33.75
CA TYR A 546 3.75 -30.16 33.71
C TYR A 546 3.83 -31.06 34.95
N ARG A 547 2.94 -30.81 35.93
CA ARG A 547 2.80 -31.63 37.12
C ARG A 547 2.18 -32.97 36.70
N LYS A 548 2.98 -34.03 36.66
CA LYS A 548 2.48 -35.41 36.51
C LYS A 548 1.62 -35.74 37.73
N GLU A 549 0.33 -35.96 37.52
CA GLU A 549 -0.49 -36.72 38.46
C GLU A 549 0.10 -38.13 38.60
N LYS A 550 0.45 -38.50 39.83
CA LYS A 550 0.82 -39.86 40.17
C LYS A 550 -0.45 -40.70 40.22
N ARG A 551 -0.52 -41.72 39.36
CA ARG A 551 -1.32 -42.92 39.63
C ARG A 551 -0.62 -43.73 40.73
N SER A 552 -1.27 -43.83 41.88
CA SER A 552 -1.38 -45.03 42.72
C SER A 552 -2.42 -44.75 43.81
#